data_AF-A0A3N0W7Y8-F1
#
_entry.id   AF-A0A3N0W7Y8-F1
#
_cell.length_a   1.000
_cell.length_b   1.000
_cell.length_c   1.000
_cell.angle_alpha   90.00
_cell.angle_beta   90.00
_cell.angle_gamma   90.00
#
_symmetry.space_group_name_H-M   'P 1'
#
loop_
_entity.id
_entity.type
_entity.pdbx_description
1 polymer ?
#
loop_
_entity_poly.entity_id
_entity_poly.type
_entity_poly.pdbx_seq_one_letter_code
_entity_poly.pdbx_strand_id
1 'polypeptide(L)'
;MIAQVGINIGSPSATLEVKGFPAIASKLDGIIAPRLTGAELRAKTYTSAQTGAIVYVTLAEAAPTGQTVDVVTSGYYYFDGTKWGSLSADWHTSGNTGTTATTAVLGSDITSGNYLGTNDGQNMVLATQKNVKGILDVNGTLQGGNANSATGPFASFTWGSNNVLGNSTSSNVALGKDNTVSAQGNFPAVAIGLGNKATNGAKIVGNSNTAAGANNLVLGNSNTVTGTIGITVGNSNTNNGGIIFGAGNTASSNNITIGSGNTASGIEAIAIGVSAQAAAGQTAYGNTAHIFTGKNGAVTDVGINMTPSATNFADLEISKAILIKGVASSANASCTSADEGAIRYNMTTKTHEGCNGSNWKALY
;
A
#
# COMPACT_ATOMS: atom_id res chain seq x y z
N MET A 1 72.77 23.25 0.90
CA MET A 1 72.39 22.70 -0.40
C MET A 1 71.19 21.81 -0.16
N ILE A 2 70.00 22.19 -0.61
CA ILE A 2 68.84 21.30 -0.56
C ILE A 2 68.91 20.49 -1.85
N ALA A 3 69.18 19.18 -1.77
CA ALA A 3 69.28 18.34 -2.96
C ALA A 3 67.86 18.04 -3.47
N GLN A 4 67.48 18.63 -4.60
CA GLN A 4 66.33 18.18 -5.37
C GLN A 4 66.78 17.07 -6.32
N VAL A 5 65.95 16.03 -6.46
CA VAL A 5 66.18 14.94 -7.41
C VAL A 5 65.25 15.12 -8.60
N GLY A 6 65.83 15.43 -9.77
CA GLY A 6 65.10 15.46 -11.04
C GLY A 6 65.37 14.18 -11.83
N ILE A 7 64.32 13.51 -12.30
CA ILE A 7 64.42 12.42 -13.28
C ILE A 7 63.84 12.95 -14.58
N ASN A 8 64.67 12.99 -15.64
CA ASN A 8 64.34 13.55 -16.96
C ASN A 8 63.99 15.06 -16.98
N ILE A 9 64.40 15.82 -15.95
CA ILE A 9 64.25 17.28 -15.87
C ILE A 9 65.49 17.92 -15.26
N GLY A 10 65.97 19.03 -15.85
CA GLY A 10 67.20 19.71 -15.41
C GLY A 10 67.02 20.64 -14.21
N SER A 11 65.82 21.19 -14.03
CA SER A 11 65.48 22.11 -12.93
C SER A 11 64.19 21.64 -12.26
N PRO A 12 64.25 20.64 -11.36
CA PRO A 12 63.08 20.16 -10.65
C PRO A 12 62.47 21.24 -9.74
N SER A 13 61.15 21.31 -9.69
CA SER A 13 60.37 22.25 -8.87
C SER A 13 59.91 21.61 -7.55
N ALA A 14 60.23 20.34 -7.32
CA ALA A 14 59.93 19.59 -6.11
C ALA A 14 61.16 18.81 -5.62
N THR A 15 61.12 18.28 -4.40
CA THR A 15 62.20 17.46 -3.84
C THR A 15 62.47 16.20 -4.68
N LEU A 16 61.42 15.64 -5.29
CA LEU A 16 61.51 14.63 -6.35
C LEU A 16 60.54 15.04 -7.47
N GLU A 17 61.06 15.29 -8.68
CA GLU A 17 60.23 15.50 -9.87
C GLU A 17 60.63 14.50 -10.96
N VAL A 18 59.64 13.78 -11.47
CA VAL A 18 59.82 12.81 -12.56
C VAL A 18 59.05 13.30 -13.77
N LYS A 19 59.77 13.74 -14.81
CA LYS A 19 59.17 14.24 -16.05
C LYS A 19 59.01 13.11 -17.07
N GLY A 20 57.79 12.95 -17.57
CA GLY A 20 57.48 12.00 -18.64
C GLY A 20 57.80 12.53 -20.04
N PHE A 21 57.66 11.68 -21.04
CA PHE A 21 57.81 11.98 -22.46
C PHE A 21 56.50 11.69 -23.23
N PRO A 22 55.45 12.52 -23.05
CA PRO A 22 54.09 12.20 -23.50
C PRO A 22 53.93 12.03 -25.03
N ALA A 23 54.84 12.58 -25.82
CA ALA A 23 54.82 12.48 -27.28
C ALA A 23 55.58 11.26 -27.84
N ILE A 24 56.30 10.49 -27.01
CA ILE A 24 57.15 9.37 -27.46
C ILE A 24 56.53 8.04 -27.00
N ALA A 25 55.77 7.38 -27.87
CA ALA A 25 55.02 6.16 -27.52
C ALA A 25 55.88 4.99 -27.02
N SER A 26 57.17 4.94 -27.38
CA SER A 26 58.11 3.91 -26.89
C SER A 26 58.66 4.20 -25.48
N LYS A 27 58.42 5.39 -24.93
CA LYS A 27 58.78 5.73 -23.56
C LYS A 27 57.59 5.51 -22.64
N LEU A 28 57.70 4.47 -21.82
CA LEU A 28 56.68 4.10 -20.85
C LEU A 28 56.94 4.87 -19.55
N ASP A 29 56.29 6.02 -19.41
CA ASP A 29 56.43 6.89 -18.24
C ASP A 29 55.82 6.23 -16.99
N GLY A 30 56.51 6.31 -15.83
CA GLY A 30 55.98 5.82 -14.57
C GLY A 30 57.00 5.76 -13.43
N ILE A 31 56.50 5.54 -12.21
CA ILE A 31 57.30 5.23 -11.02
C ILE A 31 56.79 3.88 -10.48
N ILE A 32 57.69 2.91 -10.34
CA ILE A 32 57.38 1.63 -9.71
C ILE A 32 57.83 1.72 -8.24
N ALA A 33 56.88 1.75 -7.32
CA ALA A 33 57.18 1.69 -5.89
C ALA A 33 57.77 0.31 -5.50
N PRO A 34 58.45 0.19 -4.35
CA PRO A 34 58.90 -1.10 -3.84
C PRO A 34 57.74 -2.11 -3.80
N ARG A 35 57.99 -3.31 -4.34
CA ARG A 35 57.01 -4.39 -4.41
C ARG A 35 57.23 -5.36 -3.27
N LEU A 36 56.19 -5.64 -2.49
CA LEU A 36 56.22 -6.51 -1.32
C LEU A 36 54.96 -7.38 -1.31
N THR A 37 55.02 -8.60 -0.78
CA THR A 37 53.82 -9.32 -0.34
C THR A 37 53.30 -8.72 0.97
N GLY A 38 52.04 -8.96 1.32
CA GLY A 38 51.47 -8.53 2.61
C GLY A 38 52.30 -9.05 3.78
N ALA A 39 52.71 -10.33 3.74
CA ALA A 39 53.57 -10.93 4.77
C ALA A 39 54.93 -10.24 4.90
N GLU A 40 55.58 -9.87 3.79
CA GLU A 40 56.84 -9.11 3.81
C GLU A 40 56.66 -7.69 4.34
N LEU A 41 55.49 -7.08 4.09
CA LEU A 41 55.15 -5.76 4.60
C LEU A 41 54.91 -5.79 6.12
N ARG A 42 54.20 -6.80 6.64
CA ARG A 42 53.97 -7.00 8.08
C ARG A 42 55.21 -7.40 8.86
N ALA A 43 56.15 -8.09 8.22
CA ALA A 43 57.44 -8.40 8.84
C ALA A 43 58.28 -7.14 9.16
N LYS A 44 57.88 -5.98 8.64
CA LYS A 44 58.53 -4.69 8.89
C LYS A 44 57.69 -3.85 9.85
N THR A 45 58.37 -3.04 10.65
CA THR A 45 57.75 -2.04 11.53
C THR A 45 58.06 -0.66 10.98
N TYR A 46 57.02 0.04 10.53
CA TYR A 46 57.12 1.41 10.06
C TYR A 46 56.82 2.37 11.20
N THR A 47 57.49 3.52 11.20
CA THR A 47 57.31 4.56 12.22
C THR A 47 56.76 5.83 11.58
N SER A 48 56.42 6.83 12.38
CA SER A 48 55.98 8.15 11.88
C SER A 48 56.99 8.82 10.92
N ALA A 49 58.26 8.42 10.94
CA ALA A 49 59.27 8.89 9.99
C ALA A 49 59.03 8.41 8.53
N GLN A 50 58.17 7.42 8.31
CA GLN A 50 57.80 6.89 6.99
C GLN A 50 56.37 7.24 6.59
N THR A 51 55.68 8.15 7.29
CA THR A 51 54.37 8.64 6.87
C THR A 51 54.44 9.16 5.43
N GLY A 52 53.53 8.70 4.58
CA GLY A 52 53.51 9.00 3.14
C GLY A 52 54.35 8.05 2.27
N ALA A 53 55.04 7.06 2.85
CA ALA A 53 55.70 6.01 2.08
C ALA A 53 54.68 5.22 1.26
N ILE A 54 55.02 4.91 0.00
CA ILE A 54 54.17 4.15 -0.92
C ILE A 54 54.85 2.82 -1.25
N VAL A 55 54.08 1.74 -1.26
CA VAL A 55 54.50 0.41 -1.71
C VAL A 55 53.45 -0.19 -2.63
N TYR A 56 53.86 -1.13 -3.47
CA TYR A 56 52.93 -1.99 -4.20
C TYR A 56 52.89 -3.36 -3.55
N VAL A 57 51.74 -3.74 -3.02
CA VAL A 57 51.52 -5.07 -2.47
C VAL A 57 51.19 -6.04 -3.60
N THR A 58 52.02 -7.06 -3.80
CA THR A 58 51.86 -8.05 -4.89
C THR A 58 50.91 -9.19 -4.53
N LEU A 59 50.75 -9.48 -3.24
CA LEU A 59 49.87 -10.52 -2.71
C LEU A 59 49.31 -10.06 -1.35
N ALA A 60 48.03 -10.26 -1.11
CA ALA A 60 47.37 -9.88 0.14
C ALA A 60 48.00 -10.54 1.38
N GLU A 61 47.81 -9.93 2.54
CA GLU A 61 48.14 -10.54 3.83
C GLU A 61 47.11 -11.63 4.16
N ALA A 62 47.57 -12.84 4.49
CA ALA A 62 46.68 -13.96 4.83
C ALA A 62 45.97 -13.79 6.19
N ALA A 63 46.56 -13.03 7.12
CA ALA A 63 46.00 -12.71 8.42
C ALA A 63 46.28 -11.22 8.78
N PRO A 64 45.52 -10.28 8.19
CA PRO A 64 45.70 -8.84 8.40
C PRO A 64 45.57 -8.45 9.87
N THR A 65 46.56 -7.73 10.39
CA THR A 65 46.56 -7.19 11.76
C THR A 65 47.54 -6.03 11.89
N GLY A 66 47.43 -5.24 12.95
CA GLY A 66 48.34 -4.13 13.23
C GLY A 66 48.45 -3.15 12.05
N GLN A 67 49.68 -2.88 11.61
CA GLN A 67 49.95 -1.93 10.53
C GLN A 67 49.46 -2.42 9.15
N THR A 68 49.24 -3.72 8.94
CA THR A 68 48.77 -4.28 7.66
C THR A 68 47.31 -4.70 7.69
N VAL A 69 46.53 -4.26 8.68
CA VAL A 69 45.12 -4.64 8.86
C VAL A 69 44.26 -4.40 7.62
N ASP A 70 44.57 -3.37 6.82
CA ASP A 70 43.81 -3.02 5.60
C ASP A 70 44.44 -3.59 4.31
N VAL A 71 45.51 -4.39 4.41
CA VAL A 71 46.26 -4.95 3.26
C VAL A 71 45.63 -6.28 2.79
N VAL A 72 44.41 -6.18 2.26
CA VAL A 72 43.55 -7.34 1.94
C VAL A 72 43.56 -7.74 0.46
N THR A 73 44.16 -6.92 -0.40
CA THR A 73 44.27 -7.16 -1.85
C THR A 73 45.63 -6.72 -2.38
N SER A 74 46.03 -7.21 -3.55
CA SER A 74 47.18 -6.65 -4.26
C SER A 74 46.87 -5.25 -4.78
N GLY A 75 47.76 -4.28 -4.58
CA GLY A 75 47.52 -2.89 -4.96
C GLY A 75 48.56 -1.94 -4.41
N TYR A 76 48.41 -0.66 -4.71
CA TYR A 76 49.24 0.38 -4.10
C TYR A 76 48.71 0.75 -2.71
N TYR A 77 49.60 0.86 -1.74
CA TYR A 77 49.30 1.27 -0.37
C TYR A 77 50.22 2.41 0.05
N TYR A 78 49.72 3.30 0.90
CA TYR A 78 50.52 4.32 1.57
C TYR A 78 50.49 4.14 3.08
N PHE A 79 51.58 4.50 3.76
CA PHE A 79 51.63 4.47 5.21
C PHE A 79 51.08 5.79 5.78
N ASP A 80 50.01 5.74 6.57
CA ASP A 80 49.36 6.93 7.14
C ASP A 80 50.03 7.45 8.43
N GLY A 81 51.09 6.77 8.88
CA GLY A 81 51.77 7.03 10.15
C GLY A 81 51.44 6.03 11.25
N THR A 82 50.39 5.23 11.05
CA THR A 82 49.93 4.18 11.97
C THR A 82 49.77 2.82 11.28
N LYS A 83 49.21 2.80 10.06
CA LYS A 83 48.95 1.61 9.25
C LYS A 83 49.04 1.90 7.75
N TRP A 84 48.95 0.84 6.95
CA TRP A 84 48.94 0.88 5.49
C TRP A 84 47.52 1.00 4.97
N GLY A 85 47.18 2.14 4.36
CA GLY A 85 45.91 2.38 3.68
C GLY A 85 46.04 2.17 2.18
N SER A 86 45.02 1.58 1.54
CA SER A 86 45.00 1.42 0.09
C SER A 86 44.92 2.78 -0.61
N LEU A 87 45.61 2.91 -1.75
CA LEU A 87 45.48 4.05 -2.67
C LEU A 87 44.36 3.84 -3.71
N SER A 88 43.70 2.67 -3.72
CA SER A 88 42.45 2.49 -4.47
C SER A 88 41.32 3.27 -3.82
N ALA A 89 40.44 3.85 -4.64
CA ALA A 89 39.20 4.44 -4.18
C ALA A 89 38.23 3.31 -3.79
N ASP A 90 38.36 2.80 -2.57
CA ASP A 90 37.38 1.87 -2.00
C ASP A 90 36.35 2.65 -1.17
N TRP A 91 35.08 2.29 -1.34
CA TRP A 91 34.05 2.69 -0.39
C TRP A 91 34.34 1.95 0.92
N HIS A 92 34.89 2.66 1.91
CA HIS A 92 35.16 2.06 3.22
C HIS A 92 33.85 1.55 3.84
N THR A 93 33.80 0.24 4.11
CA THR A 93 32.71 -0.44 4.84
C THR A 93 32.81 -0.27 6.35
N SER A 94 33.78 0.51 6.84
CA SER A 94 33.74 1.11 8.19
C SER A 94 32.65 2.20 8.20
N GLY A 95 31.44 1.82 7.81
CA GLY A 95 30.31 2.70 7.60
C GLY A 95 29.91 3.36 8.90
N ASN A 96 29.86 4.68 8.89
CA ASN A 96 29.25 5.61 9.85
C ASN A 96 29.44 5.35 11.36
N THR A 97 30.27 4.39 11.78
CA THR A 97 30.47 3.99 13.16
C THR A 97 31.28 5.09 13.85
N GLY A 98 30.77 5.62 14.96
CA GLY A 98 31.39 6.75 15.67
C GLY A 98 31.12 8.13 15.03
N THR A 99 30.21 8.22 14.07
CA THR A 99 29.80 9.52 13.51
C THR A 99 28.61 10.12 14.27
N THR A 100 28.53 11.45 14.30
CA THR A 100 27.36 12.18 14.81
C THR A 100 26.50 12.65 13.64
N ALA A 101 25.23 12.24 13.59
CA ALA A 101 24.28 12.69 12.57
C ALA A 101 23.88 14.16 12.79
N THR A 102 23.47 14.85 11.72
CA THR A 102 22.88 16.20 11.82
C THR A 102 21.62 16.21 12.68
N THR A 103 21.38 17.32 13.38
CA THR A 103 20.15 17.60 14.13
C THR A 103 19.29 18.68 13.46
N ALA A 104 19.60 19.07 12.22
CA ALA A 104 18.78 20.00 11.46
C ALA A 104 17.35 19.47 11.30
N VAL A 105 16.36 20.35 11.41
CA VAL A 105 14.94 19.99 11.21
C VAL A 105 14.61 19.88 9.73
N LEU A 106 13.54 19.16 9.39
CA LEU A 106 13.08 19.01 8.01
C LEU A 106 12.86 20.38 7.34
N GLY A 107 13.46 20.60 6.17
CA GLY A 107 13.33 21.82 5.39
C GLY A 107 14.29 22.96 5.76
N SER A 108 15.30 22.72 6.60
CA SER A 108 16.34 23.70 6.96
C SER A 108 17.74 23.25 6.51
N ASP A 109 18.64 24.21 6.31
CA ASP A 109 20.03 23.95 5.94
C ASP A 109 20.77 23.15 7.03
N ILE A 110 21.60 22.20 6.60
CA ILE A 110 22.49 21.45 7.48
C ILE A 110 23.78 22.26 7.69
N THR A 111 24.00 22.75 8.90
CA THR A 111 25.21 23.53 9.27
C THR A 111 26.25 22.72 10.04
N SER A 112 25.88 21.55 10.58
CA SER A 112 26.77 20.65 11.32
C SER A 112 26.27 19.20 11.31
N GLY A 113 27.17 18.25 11.60
CA GLY A 113 26.88 16.81 11.62
C GLY A 113 26.90 16.14 10.23
N ASN A 114 26.86 14.81 10.22
CA ASN A 114 26.91 14.02 8.99
C ASN A 114 25.50 13.67 8.46
N TYR A 115 25.39 13.47 7.15
CA TYR A 115 24.15 13.08 6.46
C TYR A 115 24.45 12.23 5.22
N LEU A 116 23.45 11.48 4.75
CA LEU A 116 23.48 10.82 3.45
C LEU A 116 22.63 11.64 2.47
N GLY A 117 23.26 12.36 1.56
CA GLY A 117 22.58 13.24 0.61
C GLY A 117 23.54 14.17 -0.12
N THR A 118 23.00 15.19 -0.77
CA THR A 118 23.70 16.25 -1.49
C THR A 118 23.64 17.56 -0.68
N ASN A 119 24.62 18.46 -0.83
CA ASN A 119 24.61 19.83 -0.26
C ASN A 119 24.57 20.93 -1.34
N ASP A 120 24.43 20.54 -2.58
CA ASP A 120 24.30 21.40 -3.74
C ASP A 120 22.91 21.22 -4.37
N GLY A 121 22.66 21.89 -5.50
CA GLY A 121 21.39 21.82 -6.22
C GLY A 121 21.14 20.48 -6.94
N GLN A 122 21.78 19.39 -6.50
CA GLN A 122 21.69 18.08 -7.15
C GLN A 122 20.76 17.14 -6.38
N ASN A 123 20.09 16.25 -7.09
CA ASN A 123 19.22 15.24 -6.49
C ASN A 123 20.05 14.10 -5.87
N MET A 124 19.52 13.47 -4.81
CA MET A 124 20.07 12.22 -4.28
C MET A 124 19.55 11.04 -5.10
N VAL A 125 20.47 10.29 -5.73
CA VAL A 125 20.14 9.18 -6.64
C VAL A 125 20.48 7.83 -5.99
N LEU A 126 19.49 6.93 -5.97
CA LEU A 126 19.63 5.53 -5.59
C LEU A 126 19.66 4.67 -6.86
N ALA A 127 20.76 3.97 -7.10
CA ALA A 127 20.95 3.16 -8.30
C ALA A 127 21.33 1.71 -7.97
N THR A 128 20.84 0.78 -8.79
CA THR A 128 21.26 -0.63 -8.78
C THR A 128 21.52 -1.06 -10.22
N GLN A 129 22.52 -1.93 -10.45
CA GLN A 129 22.89 -2.38 -11.80
C GLN A 129 23.18 -1.20 -12.78
N LYS A 130 23.78 -0.12 -12.26
CA LYS A 130 24.02 1.14 -13.00
C LYS A 130 22.75 1.78 -13.57
N ASN A 131 21.59 1.49 -12.99
CA ASN A 131 20.29 2.04 -13.37
C ASN A 131 19.63 2.72 -12.16
N VAL A 132 19.09 3.93 -12.37
CA VAL A 132 18.42 4.71 -11.32
C VAL A 132 17.11 4.01 -10.93
N LYS A 133 16.94 3.75 -9.63
CA LYS A 133 15.74 3.14 -9.04
C LYS A 133 15.01 4.04 -8.06
N GLY A 134 15.69 5.05 -7.52
CA GLY A 134 15.09 6.05 -6.65
C GLY A 134 15.78 7.40 -6.78
N ILE A 135 15.01 8.47 -6.63
CA ILE A 135 15.49 9.85 -6.62
C ILE A 135 14.75 10.56 -5.48
N LEU A 136 15.50 11.13 -4.53
CA LEU A 136 14.98 12.20 -3.68
C LEU A 136 15.44 13.51 -4.32
N ASP A 137 14.49 14.23 -4.92
CA ASP A 137 14.80 15.48 -5.60
C ASP A 137 14.96 16.66 -4.64
N VAL A 138 15.53 17.76 -5.14
CA VAL A 138 15.76 19.00 -4.36
C VAL A 138 14.48 19.63 -3.82
N ASN A 139 13.29 19.23 -4.30
CA ASN A 139 12.00 19.70 -3.80
C ASN A 139 11.39 18.77 -2.74
N GLY A 140 12.08 17.67 -2.38
CA GLY A 140 11.62 16.70 -1.39
C GLY A 140 10.72 15.59 -1.95
N THR A 141 10.61 15.44 -3.27
CA THR A 141 9.83 14.34 -3.86
C THR A 141 10.66 13.06 -3.86
N LEU A 142 10.14 11.99 -3.25
CA LEU A 142 10.69 10.65 -3.41
C LEU A 142 10.05 9.96 -4.61
N GLN A 143 10.81 9.84 -5.69
CA GLN A 143 10.45 9.07 -6.88
C GLN A 143 11.14 7.71 -6.79
N GLY A 144 10.42 6.62 -7.03
CA GLY A 144 10.98 5.27 -6.99
C GLY A 144 10.32 4.38 -8.03
N GLY A 145 11.07 3.43 -8.60
CA GLY A 145 10.51 2.53 -9.60
C GLY A 145 11.53 1.82 -10.47
N ASN A 146 11.05 1.31 -11.60
CA ASN A 146 11.85 0.67 -12.63
C ASN A 146 11.94 1.52 -13.90
N ALA A 147 12.48 0.95 -14.99
CA ALA A 147 12.55 1.62 -16.29
C ALA A 147 11.18 2.16 -16.71
N ASN A 148 11.14 3.44 -17.11
CA ASN A 148 9.93 4.11 -17.60
C ASN A 148 9.68 3.75 -19.08
N SER A 149 9.31 2.50 -19.33
CA SER A 149 8.98 1.95 -20.65
C SER A 149 7.73 1.08 -20.54
N ALA A 150 6.91 1.03 -21.60
CA ALA A 150 5.69 0.21 -21.65
C ALA A 150 5.96 -1.31 -21.47
N THR A 151 7.19 -1.76 -21.72
CA THR A 151 7.64 -3.15 -21.54
C THR A 151 8.57 -3.33 -20.35
N GLY A 152 8.80 -2.26 -19.58
CA GLY A 152 9.68 -2.27 -18.42
C GLY A 152 9.18 -3.22 -17.32
N PRO A 153 10.08 -3.84 -16.54
CA PRO A 153 9.67 -4.66 -15.41
C PRO A 153 8.93 -3.81 -14.37
N PHE A 154 7.98 -4.42 -13.66
CA PHE A 154 7.26 -3.74 -12.59
C PHE A 154 8.17 -3.40 -11.39
N ALA A 155 7.72 -2.45 -10.58
CA ALA A 155 8.33 -2.14 -9.29
C ALA A 155 7.24 -1.96 -8.24
N SER A 156 7.41 -2.60 -7.08
CA SER A 156 6.47 -2.50 -5.97
C SER A 156 7.01 -1.57 -4.90
N PHE A 157 6.12 -0.91 -4.16
CA PHE A 157 6.46 -0.14 -2.97
C PHE A 157 6.00 -0.89 -1.73
N THR A 158 6.94 -1.28 -0.88
CA THR A 158 6.65 -1.92 0.41
C THR A 158 7.35 -1.19 1.54
N TRP A 159 6.57 -0.79 2.55
CA TRP A 159 7.09 -0.02 3.68
C TRP A 159 6.39 -0.39 4.98
N GLY A 160 7.17 -0.54 6.04
CA GLY A 160 6.72 -0.90 7.37
C GLY A 160 7.29 -2.26 7.79
N SER A 161 6.51 -3.09 8.47
CA SER A 161 7.00 -4.31 9.10
C SER A 161 6.29 -5.55 8.58
N ASN A 162 7.04 -6.62 8.25
CA ASN A 162 6.49 -7.93 7.86
C ASN A 162 5.49 -7.88 6.68
N ASN A 163 5.61 -6.90 5.79
CA ASN A 163 4.82 -6.92 4.57
C ASN A 163 5.39 -7.96 3.61
N VAL A 164 4.51 -8.69 2.93
CA VAL A 164 4.83 -9.78 2.01
C VAL A 164 4.42 -9.40 0.60
N LEU A 165 5.41 -9.35 -0.29
CA LEU A 165 5.21 -9.28 -1.74
C LEU A 165 5.15 -10.70 -2.29
N GLY A 166 3.95 -11.21 -2.55
CA GLY A 166 3.74 -12.59 -3.02
C GLY A 166 4.20 -12.85 -4.45
N ASN A 167 4.35 -11.81 -5.27
CA ASN A 167 4.94 -11.86 -6.62
C ASN A 167 5.42 -10.48 -7.09
N SER A 168 6.25 -10.47 -8.13
CA SER A 168 6.77 -9.25 -8.79
C SER A 168 6.21 -9.05 -10.21
N THR A 169 5.03 -9.61 -10.48
CA THR A 169 4.36 -9.57 -11.80
C THR A 169 3.45 -8.36 -12.00
N SER A 170 3.49 -7.40 -11.07
CA SER A 170 2.80 -6.10 -11.11
C SER A 170 3.46 -5.11 -10.15
N SER A 171 3.04 -3.85 -10.19
CA SER A 171 3.52 -2.78 -9.30
C SER A 171 2.65 -2.68 -8.04
N ASN A 172 2.87 -3.57 -7.08
CA ASN A 172 2.07 -3.67 -5.86
C ASN A 172 2.41 -2.59 -4.81
N VAL A 173 1.48 -2.31 -3.90
CA VAL A 173 1.67 -1.39 -2.76
C VAL A 173 1.30 -2.08 -1.45
N ALA A 174 2.26 -2.22 -0.54
CA ALA A 174 2.03 -2.75 0.81
C ALA A 174 2.57 -1.81 1.88
N LEU A 175 1.68 -1.18 2.66
CA LEU A 175 2.04 -0.17 3.66
C LEU A 175 1.51 -0.53 5.05
N GLY A 176 2.36 -0.40 6.06
CA GLY A 176 2.02 -0.70 7.45
C GLY A 176 2.60 -2.04 7.88
N LYS A 177 1.80 -2.89 8.51
CA LYS A 177 2.28 -4.12 9.13
C LYS A 177 1.52 -5.38 8.69
N ASP A 178 2.25 -6.48 8.49
CA ASP A 178 1.71 -7.82 8.21
C ASP A 178 0.79 -7.86 6.97
N ASN A 179 0.94 -6.94 6.01
CA ASN A 179 0.13 -6.96 4.79
C ASN A 179 0.71 -7.91 3.76
N THR A 180 -0.15 -8.62 3.03
CA THR A 180 0.23 -9.47 1.90
C THR A 180 -0.39 -8.93 0.62
N VAL A 181 0.44 -8.71 -0.41
CA VAL A 181 0.01 -8.29 -1.74
C VAL A 181 0.46 -9.28 -2.81
N SER A 182 -0.43 -9.62 -3.73
CA SER A 182 -0.09 -10.34 -4.96
C SER A 182 -1.01 -9.92 -6.10
N ALA A 183 -0.47 -9.76 -7.30
CA ALA A 183 -1.22 -9.23 -8.43
C ALA A 183 -0.96 -10.02 -9.71
N GLN A 184 -1.72 -9.71 -10.76
CA GLN A 184 -1.52 -10.27 -12.10
C GLN A 184 -1.49 -9.14 -13.14
N GLY A 185 -0.35 -8.96 -13.81
CA GLY A 185 -0.19 -8.01 -14.90
C GLY A 185 -0.50 -6.56 -14.51
N ASN A 186 -1.45 -5.93 -15.19
CA ASN A 186 -1.77 -4.51 -15.04
C ASN A 186 -2.74 -4.19 -13.89
N PHE A 187 -3.01 -5.16 -13.01
CA PHE A 187 -3.92 -5.00 -11.88
C PHE A 187 -3.15 -5.05 -10.56
N PRO A 188 -2.51 -3.94 -10.14
CA PRO A 188 -1.72 -3.92 -8.92
C PRO A 188 -2.61 -4.17 -7.70
N ALA A 189 -2.07 -4.93 -6.75
CA ALA A 189 -2.69 -5.11 -5.45
C ALA A 189 -2.24 -3.99 -4.51
N VAL A 190 -3.18 -3.49 -3.71
CA VAL A 190 -2.94 -2.46 -2.70
C VAL A 190 -3.41 -2.99 -1.35
N ALA A 191 -2.53 -2.98 -0.37
CA ALA A 191 -2.85 -3.31 1.02
C ALA A 191 -2.23 -2.26 1.95
N ILE A 192 -3.08 -1.51 2.65
CA ILE A 192 -2.67 -0.43 3.55
C ILE A 192 -3.27 -0.68 4.93
N GLY A 193 -2.43 -0.69 5.96
CA GLY A 193 -2.82 -0.85 7.36
C GLY A 193 -2.22 -2.10 8.00
N LEU A 194 -3.05 -2.94 8.63
CA LEU A 194 -2.59 -4.08 9.42
C LEU A 194 -3.19 -5.41 8.94
N GLY A 195 -2.36 -6.39 8.60
CA GLY A 195 -2.83 -7.77 8.39
C GLY A 195 -3.76 -7.95 7.19
N ASN A 196 -3.72 -7.06 6.19
CA ASN A 196 -4.58 -7.18 5.02
C ASN A 196 -3.99 -8.16 4.00
N LYS A 197 -4.83 -8.97 3.37
CA LYS A 197 -4.44 -9.90 2.31
C LYS A 197 -5.12 -9.54 1.00
N ALA A 198 -4.44 -8.73 0.19
CA ALA A 198 -4.90 -8.27 -1.12
C ALA A 198 -4.25 -9.12 -2.23
N THR A 199 -5.00 -10.05 -2.80
CA THR A 199 -4.49 -10.97 -3.83
C THR A 199 -5.18 -10.76 -5.18
N ASN A 200 -4.56 -11.21 -6.27
CA ASN A 200 -5.05 -11.02 -7.64
C ASN A 200 -5.50 -9.57 -7.96
N GLY A 201 -4.79 -8.57 -7.42
CA GLY A 201 -5.05 -7.16 -7.74
C GLY A 201 -6.16 -6.47 -6.92
N ALA A 202 -6.59 -7.04 -5.80
CA ALA A 202 -7.54 -6.39 -4.89
C ALA A 202 -6.98 -5.10 -4.27
N LYS A 203 -7.86 -4.19 -3.87
CA LYS A 203 -7.51 -2.92 -3.19
C LYS A 203 -8.12 -2.89 -1.81
N ILE A 204 -7.27 -2.85 -0.80
CA ILE A 204 -7.66 -2.99 0.60
C ILE A 204 -7.02 -1.90 1.44
N VAL A 205 -7.84 -1.24 2.25
CA VAL A 205 -7.40 -0.30 3.29
C VAL A 205 -8.08 -0.64 4.61
N GLY A 206 -7.31 -0.76 5.68
CA GLY A 206 -7.82 -1.01 7.04
C GLY A 206 -7.09 -2.14 7.74
N ASN A 207 -7.83 -3.04 8.40
CA ASN A 207 -7.24 -4.09 9.21
C ASN A 207 -7.89 -5.47 9.04
N SER A 208 -7.05 -6.50 8.91
CA SER A 208 -7.45 -7.92 8.84
C SER A 208 -8.47 -8.25 7.74
N ASN A 209 -8.46 -7.51 6.63
CA ASN A 209 -9.35 -7.81 5.51
C ASN A 209 -8.68 -8.77 4.52
N THR A 210 -9.47 -9.63 3.89
CA THR A 210 -9.01 -10.55 2.84
C THR A 210 -9.85 -10.36 1.59
N ALA A 211 -9.20 -10.17 0.44
CA ALA A 211 -9.87 -10.12 -0.86
C ALA A 211 -8.99 -10.64 -1.99
N ALA A 212 -9.62 -11.18 -3.03
CA ALA A 212 -8.98 -11.61 -4.25
C ALA A 212 -9.70 -11.04 -5.47
N GLY A 213 -8.97 -10.50 -6.45
CA GLY A 213 -9.55 -10.07 -7.73
C GLY A 213 -9.44 -8.57 -7.96
N ALA A 214 -9.16 -8.21 -9.22
CA ALA A 214 -8.74 -6.88 -9.62
C ALA A 214 -9.79 -5.78 -9.36
N ASN A 215 -11.06 -6.15 -9.27
CA ASN A 215 -12.18 -5.22 -9.20
C ASN A 215 -12.79 -5.14 -7.80
N ASN A 216 -12.08 -5.64 -6.78
CA ASN A 216 -12.48 -5.50 -5.40
C ASN A 216 -11.90 -4.25 -4.75
N LEU A 217 -12.76 -3.51 -4.07
CA LEU A 217 -12.41 -2.44 -3.16
C LEU A 217 -12.93 -2.76 -1.75
N VAL A 218 -12.04 -2.80 -0.78
CA VAL A 218 -12.35 -3.14 0.61
C VAL A 218 -11.83 -2.07 1.56
N LEU A 219 -12.71 -1.55 2.40
CA LEU A 219 -12.38 -0.60 3.45
C LEU A 219 -12.93 -1.07 4.81
N GLY A 220 -12.09 -1.06 5.84
CA GLY A 220 -12.53 -1.28 7.23
C GLY A 220 -11.85 -2.46 7.91
N ASN A 221 -12.60 -3.27 8.66
CA ASN A 221 -12.05 -4.29 9.56
C ASN A 221 -12.62 -5.68 9.29
N SER A 222 -11.76 -6.70 9.24
CA SER A 222 -12.17 -8.11 9.29
C SER A 222 -13.16 -8.51 8.20
N ASN A 223 -13.13 -7.84 7.04
CA ASN A 223 -14.00 -8.19 5.92
C ASN A 223 -13.39 -9.33 5.10
N THR A 224 -14.24 -10.24 4.63
CA THR A 224 -13.87 -11.35 3.76
C THR A 224 -14.57 -11.22 2.43
N VAL A 225 -13.80 -11.10 1.35
CA VAL A 225 -14.32 -11.01 -0.01
C VAL A 225 -13.88 -12.24 -0.80
N THR A 226 -14.85 -13.08 -1.19
CA THR A 226 -14.63 -14.30 -1.96
C THR A 226 -14.95 -14.13 -3.45
N GLY A 227 -15.74 -13.11 -3.80
CA GLY A 227 -16.04 -12.76 -5.18
C GLY A 227 -14.88 -12.01 -5.85
N THR A 228 -14.87 -11.94 -7.18
CA THR A 228 -13.80 -11.28 -7.96
C THR A 228 -14.05 -9.79 -8.23
N ILE A 229 -15.24 -9.31 -7.89
CA ILE A 229 -15.70 -7.92 -8.04
C ILE A 229 -16.56 -7.56 -6.84
N GLY A 230 -16.49 -6.32 -6.38
CA GLY A 230 -17.35 -5.87 -5.30
C GLY A 230 -16.81 -4.67 -4.55
N ILE A 231 -17.70 -4.08 -3.76
CA ILE A 231 -17.37 -3.02 -2.81
C ILE A 231 -17.76 -3.52 -1.43
N THR A 232 -16.82 -3.49 -0.50
CA THR A 232 -17.09 -3.90 0.89
C THR A 232 -16.57 -2.84 1.83
N VAL A 233 -17.47 -2.19 2.56
CA VAL A 233 -17.13 -1.15 3.51
C VAL A 233 -17.72 -1.48 4.88
N GLY A 234 -16.86 -1.51 5.89
CA GLY A 234 -17.25 -1.63 7.29
C GLY A 234 -16.58 -2.79 8.02
N ASN A 235 -17.34 -3.57 8.81
CA ASN A 235 -16.77 -4.53 9.74
C ASN A 235 -17.38 -5.93 9.61
N SER A 236 -16.55 -6.97 9.54
CA SER A 236 -16.98 -8.38 9.60
C SER A 236 -17.99 -8.76 8.52
N ASN A 237 -17.88 -8.17 7.33
CA ASN A 237 -18.77 -8.49 6.22
C ASN A 237 -18.20 -9.65 5.38
N THR A 238 -19.11 -10.43 4.79
CA THR A 238 -18.79 -11.47 3.81
C THR A 238 -19.37 -11.11 2.45
N ASN A 239 -18.51 -10.79 1.48
CA ASN A 239 -18.94 -10.37 0.15
C ASN A 239 -18.50 -11.36 -0.93
N ASN A 240 -19.47 -11.92 -1.66
CA ASN A 240 -19.24 -12.84 -2.76
C ASN A 240 -19.72 -12.28 -4.11
N GLY A 241 -19.35 -11.05 -4.45
CA GLY A 241 -19.67 -10.45 -5.75
C GLY A 241 -20.68 -9.29 -5.73
N GLY A 242 -21.00 -8.77 -4.54
CA GLY A 242 -22.02 -7.74 -4.33
C GLY A 242 -21.46 -6.43 -3.78
N ILE A 243 -22.36 -5.64 -3.19
CA ILE A 243 -22.08 -4.36 -2.55
C ILE A 243 -22.50 -4.45 -1.09
N ILE A 244 -21.58 -4.13 -0.18
CA ILE A 244 -21.84 -4.14 1.25
C ILE A 244 -21.40 -2.83 1.89
N PHE A 245 -22.30 -2.23 2.66
CA PHE A 245 -22.01 -1.12 3.57
C PHE A 245 -22.55 -1.42 4.98
N GLY A 246 -21.65 -1.57 5.96
CA GLY A 246 -22.02 -1.70 7.37
C GLY A 246 -21.31 -2.85 8.07
N ALA A 247 -22.02 -3.56 8.96
CA ALA A 247 -21.41 -4.57 9.83
C ALA A 247 -22.08 -5.94 9.76
N GLY A 248 -21.31 -7.01 9.73
CA GLY A 248 -21.83 -8.38 9.82
C GLY A 248 -22.74 -8.79 8.67
N ASN A 249 -22.72 -8.10 7.53
CA ASN A 249 -23.60 -8.41 6.41
C ASN A 249 -23.01 -9.49 5.50
N THR A 250 -23.89 -10.18 4.79
CA THR A 250 -23.54 -11.17 3.77
C THR A 250 -24.24 -10.86 2.45
N ALA A 251 -23.47 -10.70 1.37
CA ALA A 251 -24.02 -10.51 0.03
C ALA A 251 -23.42 -11.53 -0.95
N SER A 252 -24.26 -12.25 -1.69
CA SER A 252 -23.83 -12.98 -2.88
C SER A 252 -23.69 -12.06 -4.10
N SER A 253 -23.34 -12.64 -5.26
CA SER A 253 -23.10 -11.88 -6.49
C SER A 253 -24.32 -11.05 -6.89
N ASN A 254 -24.08 -9.82 -7.36
CA ASN A 254 -25.11 -8.90 -7.84
C ASN A 254 -26.16 -8.50 -6.80
N ASN A 255 -25.82 -8.56 -5.50
CA ASN A 255 -26.71 -8.17 -4.41
C ASN A 255 -26.17 -6.96 -3.64
N ILE A 256 -27.08 -6.31 -2.90
CA ILE A 256 -26.75 -5.14 -2.07
C ILE A 256 -27.17 -5.41 -0.63
N THR A 257 -26.27 -5.15 0.31
CA THR A 257 -26.61 -5.14 1.75
C THR A 257 -26.16 -3.84 2.40
N ILE A 258 -27.04 -3.22 3.19
CA ILE A 258 -26.77 -1.96 3.88
C ILE A 258 -27.28 -2.04 5.32
N GLY A 259 -26.40 -1.85 6.29
CA GLY A 259 -26.73 -1.83 7.71
C GLY A 259 -26.03 -2.92 8.51
N SER A 260 -26.76 -3.63 9.38
CA SER A 260 -26.17 -4.59 10.31
C SER A 260 -26.79 -5.99 10.22
N GLY A 261 -25.97 -7.01 10.04
CA GLY A 261 -26.42 -8.42 10.10
C GLY A 261 -27.37 -8.82 8.97
N ASN A 262 -27.40 -8.10 7.86
CA ASN A 262 -28.30 -8.41 6.75
C ASN A 262 -27.74 -9.51 5.85
N THR A 263 -28.62 -10.30 5.24
CA THR A 263 -28.26 -11.30 4.24
C THR A 263 -29.02 -11.03 2.94
N ALA A 264 -28.31 -10.84 1.84
CA ALA A 264 -28.88 -10.82 0.49
C ALA A 264 -28.31 -11.98 -0.32
N SER A 265 -29.18 -12.95 -0.64
CA SER A 265 -28.83 -14.23 -1.26
C SER A 265 -29.52 -14.41 -2.61
N GLY A 266 -28.88 -15.15 -3.53
CA GLY A 266 -29.35 -15.31 -4.90
C GLY A 266 -28.83 -14.20 -5.82
N ILE A 267 -29.66 -13.74 -6.74
CA ILE A 267 -29.37 -12.63 -7.66
C ILE A 267 -30.40 -11.51 -7.46
N GLU A 268 -29.98 -10.26 -7.65
CA GLU A 268 -30.87 -9.09 -7.60
C GLU A 268 -31.58 -8.92 -6.25
N ALA A 269 -30.95 -9.36 -5.16
CA ALA A 269 -31.45 -9.23 -3.81
C ALA A 269 -30.90 -7.97 -3.12
N ILE A 270 -31.75 -7.26 -2.39
CA ILE A 270 -31.40 -6.06 -1.63
C ILE A 270 -31.86 -6.23 -0.19
N ALA A 271 -30.97 -6.13 0.79
CA ALA A 271 -31.32 -6.19 2.21
C ALA A 271 -30.83 -4.93 2.95
N ILE A 272 -31.76 -4.20 3.58
CA ILE A 272 -31.49 -2.90 4.21
C ILE A 272 -31.99 -2.88 5.65
N GLY A 273 -31.16 -2.40 6.58
CA GLY A 273 -31.53 -2.22 7.99
C GLY A 273 -30.77 -3.16 8.92
N VAL A 274 -31.49 -3.81 9.82
CA VAL A 274 -30.93 -4.74 10.81
C VAL A 274 -31.55 -6.12 10.63
N SER A 275 -30.71 -7.14 10.43
CA SER A 275 -31.14 -8.55 10.29
C SER A 275 -32.16 -8.79 9.16
N ALA A 276 -32.13 -7.97 8.11
CA ALA A 276 -32.98 -8.16 6.93
C ALA A 276 -32.47 -9.32 6.07
N GLN A 277 -33.37 -10.21 5.68
CA GLN A 277 -33.07 -11.39 4.87
C GLN A 277 -33.79 -11.27 3.52
N ALA A 278 -33.05 -11.12 2.43
CA ALA A 278 -33.57 -11.06 1.07
C ALA A 278 -33.13 -12.30 0.26
N ALA A 279 -34.08 -12.96 -0.38
CA ALA A 279 -33.83 -13.98 -1.39
C ALA A 279 -33.76 -13.37 -2.80
N ALA A 280 -33.57 -14.22 -3.81
CA ALA A 280 -33.43 -13.79 -5.21
C ALA A 280 -34.62 -12.90 -5.65
N GLY A 281 -34.30 -11.75 -6.25
CA GLY A 281 -35.28 -10.77 -6.73
C GLY A 281 -36.08 -10.05 -5.64
N GLN A 282 -35.68 -10.15 -4.36
CA GLN A 282 -36.38 -9.50 -3.25
C GLN A 282 -35.63 -8.26 -2.76
N THR A 283 -36.40 -7.25 -2.36
CA THR A 283 -35.93 -6.19 -1.46
C THR A 283 -36.53 -6.42 -0.08
N ALA A 284 -35.70 -6.64 0.93
CA ALA A 284 -36.10 -6.79 2.32
C ALA A 284 -35.64 -5.59 3.15
N TYR A 285 -36.54 -5.08 3.99
CA TYR A 285 -36.22 -4.05 4.97
C TYR A 285 -36.40 -4.60 6.39
N GLY A 286 -35.38 -4.46 7.23
CA GLY A 286 -35.36 -4.96 8.61
C GLY A 286 -35.35 -3.81 9.61
N ASN A 287 -36.51 -3.19 9.86
CA ASN A 287 -36.71 -2.16 10.89
C ASN A 287 -38.13 -2.25 11.48
N THR A 288 -38.36 -1.64 12.65
CA THR A 288 -39.70 -1.60 13.29
C THR A 288 -40.68 -0.67 12.58
N ALA A 289 -40.19 0.38 11.91
CA ALA A 289 -41.01 1.36 11.21
C ALA A 289 -40.39 1.73 9.86
N HIS A 290 -41.25 1.91 8.85
CA HIS A 290 -40.91 2.40 7.53
C HIS A 290 -41.77 3.63 7.24
N ILE A 291 -41.10 4.78 7.06
CA ILE A 291 -41.76 6.06 6.90
C ILE A 291 -41.44 6.58 5.50
N PHE A 292 -42.48 6.91 4.75
CA PHE A 292 -42.39 7.52 3.42
C PHE A 292 -42.93 8.94 3.52
N THR A 293 -42.06 9.94 3.33
CA THR A 293 -42.38 11.37 3.49
C THR A 293 -41.90 12.17 2.29
N GLY A 294 -42.65 13.22 1.94
CA GLY A 294 -42.37 13.91 0.68
C GLY A 294 -41.20 14.85 0.81
N LYS A 295 -40.53 15.05 -0.32
CA LYS A 295 -39.39 15.95 -0.42
C LYS A 295 -39.84 17.37 -0.04
N ASN A 296 -39.18 17.98 0.94
CA ASN A 296 -39.43 19.35 1.40
C ASN A 296 -40.90 19.63 1.79
N GLY A 297 -41.59 18.64 2.38
CA GLY A 297 -42.99 18.77 2.79
C GLY A 297 -44.01 18.55 1.67
N ALA A 298 -43.59 18.05 0.51
CA ALA A 298 -44.50 17.56 -0.51
C ALA A 298 -45.31 16.34 -0.01
N VAL A 299 -46.37 15.99 -0.74
CA VAL A 299 -47.10 14.74 -0.56
C VAL A 299 -46.22 13.57 -1.05
N THR A 300 -46.35 12.41 -0.42
CA THR A 300 -45.73 11.16 -0.89
C THR A 300 -46.78 10.22 -1.43
N ASP A 301 -46.49 9.64 -2.58
CA ASP A 301 -47.26 8.58 -3.18
C ASP A 301 -46.39 7.31 -3.29
N VAL A 302 -46.90 6.20 -2.77
CA VAL A 302 -46.31 4.87 -2.87
C VAL A 302 -47.06 4.06 -3.94
N GLY A 303 -46.41 3.80 -5.07
CA GLY A 303 -46.97 2.98 -6.15
C GLY A 303 -46.57 1.51 -6.06
N ILE A 304 -47.54 0.60 -6.23
CA ILE A 304 -47.33 -0.85 -6.33
C ILE A 304 -47.70 -1.35 -7.73
N ASN A 305 -46.69 -1.88 -8.44
CA ASN A 305 -46.83 -2.35 -9.83
C ASN A 305 -47.34 -1.24 -10.78
N MET A 306 -46.94 0.00 -10.53
CA MET A 306 -47.26 1.16 -11.36
C MET A 306 -46.30 2.32 -11.09
N THR A 307 -46.37 3.36 -11.92
CA THR A 307 -45.73 4.65 -11.68
C THR A 307 -46.77 5.60 -11.07
N PRO A 308 -46.58 6.07 -9.82
CA PRO A 308 -47.38 7.13 -9.19
C PRO A 308 -47.67 8.33 -10.11
N SER A 309 -48.89 8.87 -10.07
CA SER A 309 -49.28 10.04 -10.87
C SER A 309 -49.35 11.31 -10.02
N ALA A 310 -48.71 12.38 -10.49
CA ALA A 310 -48.72 13.68 -9.81
C ALA A 310 -50.12 14.35 -9.75
N THR A 311 -51.12 13.78 -10.41
CA THR A 311 -52.52 14.27 -10.40
C THR A 311 -53.43 13.50 -9.44
N ASN A 312 -52.96 12.39 -8.87
CA ASN A 312 -53.75 11.55 -7.97
C ASN A 312 -53.55 12.00 -6.52
N PHE A 313 -54.61 11.90 -5.71
CA PHE A 313 -54.61 12.34 -4.31
C PHE A 313 -54.33 11.21 -3.31
N ALA A 314 -54.00 10.00 -3.79
CA ALA A 314 -53.82 8.85 -2.92
C ALA A 314 -52.37 8.77 -2.41
N ASP A 315 -52.19 8.47 -1.12
CA ASP A 315 -50.86 8.19 -0.55
C ASP A 315 -50.34 6.78 -0.94
N LEU A 316 -51.24 5.87 -1.36
CA LEU A 316 -50.95 4.51 -1.80
C LEU A 316 -51.76 4.16 -3.06
N GLU A 317 -51.06 3.92 -4.17
CA GLU A 317 -51.65 3.50 -5.45
C GLU A 317 -51.33 2.03 -5.80
N ILE A 318 -52.36 1.26 -6.19
CA ILE A 318 -52.22 -0.18 -6.51
C ILE A 318 -52.96 -0.49 -7.81
N SER A 319 -52.25 -0.99 -8.83
CA SER A 319 -52.81 -1.19 -10.18
C SER A 319 -53.56 -2.50 -10.40
N LYS A 320 -53.37 -3.48 -9.51
CA LYS A 320 -53.97 -4.82 -9.63
C LYS A 320 -54.99 -5.06 -8.53
N ALA A 321 -54.60 -5.78 -7.49
CA ALA A 321 -55.48 -6.15 -6.40
C ALA A 321 -54.73 -6.16 -5.07
N ILE A 322 -55.46 -5.90 -3.99
CA ILE A 322 -55.03 -6.16 -2.63
C ILE A 322 -55.57 -7.52 -2.22
N LEU A 323 -54.68 -8.46 -1.86
CA LEU A 323 -55.09 -9.71 -1.24
C LEU A 323 -55.03 -9.59 0.28
N ILE A 324 -56.20 -9.54 0.93
CA ILE A 324 -56.29 -9.58 2.39
C ILE A 324 -56.53 -11.03 2.82
N LYS A 325 -55.62 -11.60 3.61
CA LYS A 325 -55.79 -12.96 4.13
C LYS A 325 -56.97 -13.00 5.11
N GLY A 326 -57.82 -14.02 4.96
CA GLY A 326 -59.06 -14.12 5.71
C GLY A 326 -58.87 -14.48 7.18
N VAL A 327 -59.72 -13.92 8.04
CA VAL A 327 -59.83 -14.30 9.45
C VAL A 327 -61.20 -14.95 9.67
N ALA A 328 -61.23 -16.14 10.28
CA ALA A 328 -62.48 -16.81 10.61
C ALA A 328 -63.16 -16.09 11.78
N SER A 329 -64.37 -15.57 11.56
CA SER A 329 -65.12 -14.90 12.63
C SER A 329 -66.63 -14.89 12.34
N SER A 330 -67.43 -14.87 13.39
CA SER A 330 -68.89 -14.71 13.27
C SER A 330 -69.24 -13.36 12.65
N ALA A 331 -70.40 -13.28 12.00
CA ALA A 331 -70.95 -12.00 11.58
C ALA A 331 -71.06 -11.03 12.77
N ASN A 332 -70.74 -9.74 12.55
CA ASN A 332 -70.74 -8.70 13.58
C ASN A 332 -69.81 -8.97 14.79
N ALA A 333 -68.70 -9.70 14.60
CA ALA A 333 -67.70 -9.85 15.65
C ALA A 333 -67.24 -8.48 16.21
N SER A 334 -66.84 -8.43 17.47
CA SER A 334 -66.37 -7.20 18.12
C SER A 334 -65.03 -6.73 17.57
N CYS A 335 -64.83 -5.42 17.57
CA CYS A 335 -63.53 -4.76 17.36
C CYS A 335 -63.37 -3.62 18.38
N THR A 336 -62.17 -3.05 18.47
CA THR A 336 -61.87 -1.95 19.40
C THR A 336 -61.63 -0.63 18.67
N SER A 337 -61.53 0.47 19.41
CA SER A 337 -61.10 1.77 18.84
C SER A 337 -59.69 1.73 18.25
N ALA A 338 -58.84 0.78 18.65
CA ALA A 338 -57.53 0.58 18.04
C ALA A 338 -57.61 -0.01 16.62
N ASP A 339 -58.75 -0.64 16.29
CA ASP A 339 -59.01 -1.26 14.99
C ASP A 339 -59.89 -0.38 14.08
N GLU A 340 -60.36 0.78 14.55
CA GLU A 340 -61.28 1.63 13.81
C GLU A 340 -60.69 2.04 12.45
N GLY A 341 -61.48 1.89 11.39
CA GLY A 341 -61.04 2.16 10.01
C GLY A 341 -60.22 1.03 9.37
N ALA A 342 -59.85 -0.02 10.10
CA ALA A 342 -59.20 -1.19 9.52
C ALA A 342 -60.17 -1.94 8.59
N ILE A 343 -59.62 -2.49 7.49
CA ILE A 343 -60.33 -3.34 6.53
C ILE A 343 -59.78 -4.77 6.65
N ARG A 344 -60.67 -5.76 6.71
CA ARG A 344 -60.31 -7.18 6.71
C ARG A 344 -61.18 -8.02 5.79
N TYR A 345 -60.78 -9.26 5.54
CA TYR A 345 -61.61 -10.27 4.87
C TYR A 345 -62.10 -11.31 5.88
N ASN A 346 -63.42 -11.50 5.99
CA ASN A 346 -64.03 -12.54 6.83
C ASN A 346 -64.21 -13.82 6.01
N MET A 347 -63.49 -14.88 6.37
CA MET A 347 -63.53 -16.14 5.60
C MET A 347 -64.78 -17.01 5.87
N THR A 348 -65.53 -16.74 6.94
CA THR A 348 -66.76 -17.48 7.27
C THR A 348 -67.94 -16.93 6.48
N THR A 349 -68.10 -15.61 6.45
CA THR A 349 -69.17 -14.93 5.68
C THR A 349 -68.77 -14.63 4.24
N LYS A 350 -67.48 -14.77 3.89
CA LYS A 350 -66.90 -14.48 2.58
C LYS A 350 -67.04 -13.02 2.16
N THR A 351 -67.01 -12.09 3.11
CA THR A 351 -67.20 -10.65 2.89
C THR A 351 -66.00 -9.83 3.36
N HIS A 352 -65.74 -8.70 2.70
CA HIS A 352 -64.87 -7.67 3.27
C HIS A 352 -65.63 -6.90 4.35
N GLU A 353 -64.96 -6.59 5.45
CA GLU A 353 -65.54 -5.90 6.59
C GLU A 353 -64.65 -4.75 7.05
N GLY A 354 -65.26 -3.65 7.48
CA GLY A 354 -64.62 -2.53 8.17
C GLY A 354 -64.99 -2.49 9.66
N CYS A 355 -64.06 -2.11 10.53
CA CYS A 355 -64.35 -1.87 11.95
C CYS A 355 -64.80 -0.43 12.19
N ASN A 356 -65.92 -0.27 12.90
CA ASN A 356 -66.48 1.04 13.26
C ASN A 356 -66.17 1.47 14.71
N GLY A 357 -65.10 0.92 15.32
CA GLY A 357 -64.72 1.15 16.71
C GLY A 357 -65.43 0.26 17.74
N SER A 358 -66.37 -0.60 17.32
CA SER A 358 -67.05 -1.55 18.22
C SER A 358 -67.37 -2.90 17.58
N ASN A 359 -67.73 -2.93 16.30
CA ASN A 359 -68.02 -4.16 15.56
C ASN A 359 -67.46 -4.11 14.14
N TRP A 360 -67.16 -5.29 13.60
CA TRP A 360 -66.90 -5.48 12.19
C TRP A 360 -68.22 -5.49 11.40
N LYS A 361 -68.29 -4.67 10.34
CA LYS A 361 -69.46 -4.54 9.46
C LYS A 361 -69.06 -4.82 8.03
N ALA A 362 -69.91 -5.51 7.27
CA ALA A 362 -69.69 -5.71 5.84
C ALA A 362 -69.55 -4.35 5.13
N LEU A 363 -68.55 -4.24 4.25
CA LEU A 363 -68.45 -3.11 3.33
C LEU A 363 -69.53 -3.28 2.27
N TYR A 364 -70.36 -2.24 2.09
CA TYR A 364 -71.42 -2.21 1.09
C TYR A 364 -70.86 -1.91 -0.30
#